data_AF-A0AAE0TNH5-F1
#
_entry.id   AF-A0AAE0TNH5-F1
#
_cell.length_a   1.000
_cell.length_b   1.000
_cell.length_c   1.000
_cell.angle_alpha   90.00
_cell.angle_beta   90.00
_cell.angle_gamma   90.00
#
_symmetry.space_group_name_H-M   'P 1'
#
loop_
_entity.id
_entity.type
_entity.pdbx_description
1 polymer ?
#
loop_
_entity_poly.entity_id
_entity_poly.type
_entity_poly.pdbx_seq_one_letter_code
_entity_poly.pdbx_strand_id
1 'polypeptide(L)'
;MYEWAVGSQPGYCDIMPYTVVYEECSESSSSSRINLQEGHAYFVSVKGYNGLGLSTTAISWAFTVDASPPIPGNVYDGQPVPGKTVKDLDFTTDKSGLYIHWEGFNDPHTPIQEYYISIGTCKACENILDYQPVGIVYGK
;
A
#
# COMPACT_ATOMS: atom_id res chain seq x y z
N MET A 1 -32.57 4.84 -8.39
CA MET A 1 -32.17 5.62 -7.21
C MET A 1 -31.28 4.73 -6.37
N TYR A 2 -30.18 5.28 -5.89
CA TYR A 2 -29.24 4.57 -5.04
C TYR A 2 -29.03 5.34 -3.74
N GLU A 3 -28.60 4.63 -2.71
CA GLU A 3 -28.03 5.21 -1.51
C GLU A 3 -26.66 4.58 -1.29
N TRP A 4 -25.71 5.34 -0.79
CA TRP A 4 -24.42 4.77 -0.39
C TRP A 4 -23.98 5.27 0.97
N ALA A 5 -23.25 4.42 1.69
CA ALA A 5 -22.75 4.65 3.03
C ALA A 5 -21.32 4.11 3.15
N VAL A 6 -20.60 4.59 4.16
CA VAL A 6 -19.29 4.07 4.53
C VAL A 6 -19.32 3.61 5.98
N GLY A 7 -18.79 2.42 6.21
CA GLY A 7 -18.72 1.81 7.54
C GLY A 7 -17.33 1.30 7.88
N SER A 8 -17.04 1.22 9.18
CA SER A 8 -15.85 0.54 9.72
C SER A 8 -15.93 -0.99 9.63
N GLN A 9 -17.14 -1.52 9.38
CA GLN A 9 -17.43 -2.95 9.21
C GLN A 9 -18.40 -3.16 8.03
N PRO A 10 -18.46 -4.38 7.45
CA PRO A 10 -19.40 -4.68 6.37
C PRO A 10 -20.85 -4.36 6.76
N GLY A 11 -21.50 -3.51 5.96
CA GLY A 11 -22.92 -3.13 6.15
C GLY A 11 -23.15 -2.03 7.20
N TYR A 12 -22.10 -1.53 7.85
CA TYR A 12 -22.21 -0.41 8.79
C TYR A 12 -22.22 0.92 8.02
N CYS A 13 -22.69 1.98 8.69
CA CYS A 13 -22.76 3.34 8.15
C CYS A 13 -22.26 4.39 9.17
N ASP A 14 -21.35 3.98 10.05
CA ASP A 14 -20.81 4.74 11.17
C ASP A 14 -19.75 5.79 10.77
N ILE A 15 -19.21 5.71 9.55
CA ILE A 15 -18.27 6.69 9.00
C ILE A 15 -19.00 7.71 8.12
N MET A 16 -19.95 7.24 7.34
CA MET A 16 -20.85 8.07 6.55
C MET A 16 -22.23 7.41 6.48
N PRO A 17 -23.31 8.12 6.88
CA PRO A 17 -24.66 7.60 6.76
C PRO A 17 -25.08 7.45 5.30
N TYR A 18 -26.13 6.65 5.06
CA TYR A 18 -26.70 6.48 3.73
C TYR A 18 -27.12 7.83 3.15
N THR A 19 -26.51 8.16 2.01
CA THR A 19 -26.75 9.39 1.26
C THR A 19 -27.34 9.03 -0.11
N VAL A 20 -28.47 9.64 -0.45
CA VAL A 20 -29.17 9.40 -1.71
C VAL A 20 -28.39 9.97 -2.89
N VAL A 21 -28.30 9.19 -3.96
CA VAL A 21 -27.70 9.57 -5.24
C VAL A 21 -28.56 9.08 -6.40
N TYR A 22 -28.45 9.76 -7.54
CA TYR A 22 -29.27 9.51 -8.72
C TYR A 22 -28.49 8.89 -9.89
N GLU A 23 -27.17 8.80 -9.75
CA GLU A 23 -26.25 8.19 -10.71
C GLU A 23 -25.63 6.92 -10.12
N GLU A 24 -24.99 6.12 -10.99
CA GLU A 24 -24.27 4.90 -10.59
C GLU A 24 -22.85 5.18 -10.07
N CYS A 25 -22.48 6.47 -9.99
CA CYS A 25 -21.22 6.98 -9.45
C CYS A 25 -21.52 8.11 -8.45
N SER A 26 -20.69 8.22 -7.41
CA SER A 26 -20.76 9.31 -6.44
C SER A 26 -19.44 9.50 -5.72
N GLU A 27 -19.27 10.66 -5.10
CA GLU A 27 -18.14 11.03 -4.25
C GLU A 27 -18.63 11.69 -2.97
N SER A 28 -17.82 11.65 -1.91
CA SER A 28 -18.12 12.37 -0.68
C SER A 28 -18.07 13.87 -0.91
N SER A 29 -18.98 14.62 -0.29
CA SER A 29 -19.08 16.07 -0.42
C SER A 29 -18.96 16.75 0.95
N SER A 30 -19.06 18.08 0.99
CA SER A 30 -19.02 18.82 2.25
C SER A 30 -20.18 18.50 3.20
N SER A 31 -21.31 18.00 2.69
CA SER A 31 -22.46 17.53 3.48
C SER A 31 -22.39 16.04 3.85
N SER A 32 -21.46 15.30 3.24
CA SER A 32 -21.19 13.87 3.48
C SER A 32 -19.70 13.64 3.73
N ARG A 33 -19.09 14.48 4.57
CA ARG A 33 -17.65 14.40 4.87
C ARG A 33 -17.33 13.08 5.54
N ILE A 34 -16.25 12.47 5.06
CA ILE A 34 -15.71 11.22 5.57
C ILE A 34 -14.39 11.54 6.28
N ASN A 35 -14.26 11.12 7.53
CA ASN A 35 -13.01 11.22 8.27
C ASN A 35 -12.38 9.84 8.38
N LEU A 36 -11.57 9.52 7.38
CA LEU A 36 -10.82 8.28 7.32
C LEU A 36 -9.55 8.36 8.17
N GLN A 37 -9.18 7.25 8.79
CA GLN A 37 -7.99 7.13 9.62
C GLN A 37 -6.98 6.21 8.95
N GLU A 38 -5.72 6.61 9.00
CA GLU A 38 -4.58 5.81 8.54
C GLU A 38 -4.59 4.41 9.16
N GLY A 39 -4.25 3.39 8.36
CA GLY A 39 -4.18 1.99 8.77
C GLY A 39 -5.53 1.33 9.04
N HIS A 40 -6.65 2.04 8.89
CA HIS A 40 -7.99 1.48 9.11
C HIS A 40 -8.61 1.00 7.81
N ALA A 41 -9.34 -0.10 7.93
CA ALA A 41 -10.11 -0.69 6.87
C ALA A 41 -11.56 -0.19 6.90
N TYR A 42 -12.11 0.08 5.72
CA TYR A 42 -13.46 0.59 5.54
C TYR A 42 -14.19 -0.16 4.43
N PHE A 43 -15.53 -0.05 4.44
CA PHE A 43 -16.43 -0.72 3.51
C PHE A 43 -17.43 0.27 2.96
N VAL A 44 -17.66 0.20 1.64
CA VAL A 44 -18.72 0.95 0.97
C VAL A 44 -19.93 0.04 0.82
N SER A 45 -21.08 0.52 1.27
CA SER A 45 -22.36 -0.16 1.07
C SER A 45 -23.21 0.63 0.09
N VAL A 46 -23.70 0.00 -0.99
CA VAL A 46 -24.60 0.62 -1.97
C VAL A 46 -25.95 -0.09 -1.93
N LYS A 47 -27.01 0.67 -1.73
CA LYS A 47 -28.38 0.19 -1.76
C LYS A 47 -29.09 0.68 -3.02
N GLY A 48 -29.58 -0.24 -3.84
CA GLY A 48 -30.33 0.06 -5.06
C GLY A 48 -31.81 -0.18 -4.87
N TYR A 49 -32.66 0.68 -5.43
CA TYR A 49 -34.12 0.62 -5.31
C TYR A 49 -34.79 0.39 -6.68
N ASN A 50 -35.78 -0.50 -6.72
CA ASN A 50 -36.66 -0.64 -7.88
C ASN A 50 -37.83 0.38 -7.84
N GLY A 51 -38.64 0.43 -8.91
CA GLY A 51 -39.77 1.37 -9.02
C GLY A 51 -40.91 1.16 -8.02
N LEU A 52 -40.88 0.07 -7.24
CA LEU A 52 -41.84 -0.23 -6.17
C LEU A 52 -41.28 0.08 -4.77
N GLY A 53 -40.05 0.61 -4.69
CA GLY A 53 -39.38 0.92 -3.43
C GLY A 53 -38.73 -0.27 -2.73
N LEU A 54 -38.69 -1.46 -3.35
CA LEU A 54 -37.92 -2.59 -2.84
C LEU A 54 -36.43 -2.33 -3.08
N SER A 55 -35.59 -2.76 -2.14
CA SER A 55 -34.15 -2.55 -2.23
C SER A 55 -33.32 -3.80 -2.02
N THR A 56 -32.11 -3.75 -2.57
CA THR A 56 -31.02 -4.70 -2.28
C THR A 56 -29.76 -3.91 -1.93
N THR A 57 -28.84 -4.52 -1.17
CA THR A 57 -27.58 -3.88 -0.77
C THR A 57 -26.40 -4.75 -1.19
N ALA A 58 -25.42 -4.12 -1.84
CA ALA A 58 -24.11 -4.68 -2.11
C ALA A 58 -23.08 -4.00 -1.20
N ILE A 59 -22.07 -4.75 -0.77
CA ILE A 59 -20.99 -4.27 0.10
C ILE A 59 -19.66 -4.54 -0.60
N SER A 60 -18.78 -3.54 -0.63
CA SER A 60 -17.45 -3.68 -1.20
C SER A 60 -16.58 -4.61 -0.36
N TRP A 61 -15.42 -4.96 -0.90
CA TRP A 61 -14.34 -5.49 -0.08
C TRP A 61 -13.76 -4.36 0.77
N ALA A 62 -13.00 -4.75 1.80
CA ALA A 62 -12.30 -3.79 2.64
C ALA A 62 -11.30 -2.98 1.79
N PHE A 63 -11.23 -1.67 2.02
CA PHE A 63 -10.11 -0.86 1.57
C PHE A 63 -9.41 -0.27 2.80
N THR A 64 -8.08 -0.37 2.84
CA THR A 64 -7.25 0.22 3.89
C THR A 64 -6.78 1.60 3.46
N VAL A 65 -6.83 2.55 4.37
CA VAL A 65 -6.31 3.89 4.14
C VAL A 65 -4.82 3.87 4.44
N ASP A 66 -4.02 4.08 3.39
CA ASP A 66 -2.57 4.19 3.50
C ASP A 66 -2.09 5.38 2.65
N ALA A 67 -1.66 6.43 3.32
CA ALA A 67 -1.07 7.64 2.76
C ALA A 67 0.41 7.80 3.18
N SER A 68 0.97 6.79 3.85
CA SER A 68 2.35 6.79 4.33
C SER A 68 3.29 6.06 3.36
N PRO A 69 4.55 6.48 3.24
CA PRO A 69 5.55 5.67 2.54
C PRO A 69 6.00 4.50 3.43
N PRO A 70 6.50 3.40 2.83
CA PRO A 70 7.14 2.33 3.58
C PRO A 70 8.30 2.85 4.43
N ILE A 71 8.52 2.20 5.57
CA ILE A 71 9.63 2.49 6.47
C ILE A 71 10.91 1.87 5.88
N PRO A 72 11.99 2.64 5.74
CA PRO A 72 13.24 2.14 5.19
C PRO A 72 13.87 1.11 6.11
N GLY A 73 14.37 0.02 5.52
CA GLY A 73 15.22 -0.95 6.19
C GLY A 73 16.71 -0.64 6.03
N ASN A 74 17.52 -1.68 6.08
CA ASN A 74 18.96 -1.62 5.85
C ASN A 74 19.30 -2.24 4.49
N VAL A 75 20.28 -1.66 3.81
CA VAL A 75 20.85 -2.16 2.55
C VAL A 75 22.32 -2.46 2.80
N TYR A 76 22.78 -3.60 2.29
CA TYR A 76 24.14 -4.10 2.50
C TYR A 76 24.73 -4.52 1.16
N ASP A 77 26.03 -4.27 0.99
CA ASP A 77 26.81 -4.95 -0.04
C ASP A 77 27.46 -6.23 0.51
N GLY A 78 27.71 -7.18 -0.40
CA GLY A 78 28.19 -8.52 -0.08
C GLY A 78 27.12 -9.61 -0.10
N GLN A 79 27.58 -10.87 -0.15
CA GLN A 79 26.70 -12.03 -0.13
C GLN A 79 26.31 -12.37 1.32
N PRO A 80 25.00 -12.50 1.65
CA PRO A 80 24.59 -12.91 2.98
C PRO A 80 25.08 -14.33 3.27
N VAL A 81 25.74 -14.51 4.42
CA VAL A 81 26.26 -15.82 4.87
C VAL A 81 25.32 -16.39 5.94
N PRO A 82 24.68 -17.55 5.70
CA PRO A 82 23.80 -18.17 6.68
C PRO A 82 24.48 -18.38 8.03
N GLY A 83 23.79 -18.03 9.12
CA GLY A 83 24.29 -18.19 10.48
C GLY A 83 25.33 -17.15 10.91
N LYS A 84 25.60 -16.12 10.09
CA LYS A 84 26.43 -14.98 10.46
C LYS A 84 25.62 -13.70 10.48
N THR A 85 26.07 -12.74 11.29
CA THR A 85 25.56 -11.37 11.25
C THR A 85 25.83 -10.80 9.87
N VAL A 86 24.78 -10.23 9.28
CA VAL A 86 24.88 -9.44 8.05
C VAL A 86 25.86 -8.29 8.29
N LYS A 87 26.79 -8.09 7.36
CA LYS A 87 27.81 -7.05 7.46
C LYS A 87 27.89 -6.30 6.15
N ASP A 88 27.79 -4.98 6.23
CA ASP A 88 28.15 -4.05 5.16
C ASP A 88 29.67 -4.13 4.90
N LEU A 89 30.06 -4.40 3.67
CA LEU A 89 31.45 -4.55 3.24
C LEU A 89 32.01 -3.20 2.81
N ASP A 90 33.04 -2.72 3.51
CA ASP A 90 33.68 -1.45 3.14
C ASP A 90 34.38 -1.51 1.77
N PHE A 91 34.82 -2.69 1.33
CA PHE A 91 35.59 -2.88 0.09
C PHE A 91 35.38 -4.28 -0.52
N THR A 92 35.43 -4.36 -1.85
CA THR A 92 35.48 -5.63 -2.61
C THR A 92 36.65 -5.65 -3.59
N THR A 93 37.27 -6.82 -3.78
CA THR A 93 38.26 -7.06 -4.85
C THR A 93 37.65 -7.69 -6.09
N ASP A 94 36.40 -8.14 -6.01
CA ASP A 94 35.66 -8.67 -7.15
C ASP A 94 35.30 -7.52 -8.10
N LYS A 95 35.72 -7.65 -9.35
CA LYS A 95 35.45 -6.67 -10.42
C LYS A 95 34.35 -7.15 -11.37
N SER A 96 33.85 -8.37 -11.19
CA SER A 96 32.92 -9.04 -12.09
C SER A 96 31.45 -8.84 -11.70
N GLY A 97 31.18 -8.54 -10.44
CA GLY A 97 29.84 -8.28 -9.96
C GLY A 97 29.82 -7.70 -8.55
N LEU A 98 28.67 -7.15 -8.19
CA LEU A 98 28.36 -6.72 -6.84
C LEU A 98 27.20 -7.55 -6.33
N TYR A 99 27.37 -8.14 -5.15
CA TYR A 99 26.26 -8.71 -4.41
C TYR A 99 25.68 -7.63 -3.51
N ILE A 100 24.36 -7.49 -3.53
CA ILE A 100 23.63 -6.61 -2.64
C ILE A 100 22.46 -7.37 -2.04
N HIS A 101 22.07 -7.00 -0.83
CA HIS A 101 20.82 -7.46 -0.25
C HIS A 101 20.29 -6.42 0.75
N TRP A 102 19.03 -6.56 1.12
CA TRP A 102 18.37 -5.66 2.07
C TRP A 102 17.41 -6.43 2.96
N GLU A 103 17.11 -5.85 4.12
CA GLU A 103 16.16 -6.39 5.08
C GLU A 103 15.53 -5.26 5.91
N GLY A 104 14.42 -5.55 6.57
CA GLY A 104 13.78 -4.62 7.51
C GLY A 104 12.94 -3.51 6.87
N PHE A 105 12.82 -3.48 5.54
CA PHE A 105 11.80 -2.65 4.90
C PHE A 105 10.42 -3.19 5.26
N ASN A 106 9.55 -2.33 5.75
CA ASN A 106 8.19 -2.71 6.06
C ASN A 106 7.25 -1.52 5.88
N ASP A 107 6.01 -1.83 5.54
CA ASP A 107 4.93 -0.86 5.60
C ASP A 107 3.93 -1.34 6.66
N PRO A 108 3.52 -0.48 7.61
CA PRO A 108 2.64 -0.88 8.70
C PRO A 108 1.19 -1.09 8.27
N HIS A 109 0.78 -0.61 7.09
CA HIS A 109 -0.62 -0.58 6.66
C HIS A 109 -0.86 -1.45 5.42
N THR A 110 0.11 -1.54 4.50
CA THR A 110 0.00 -2.30 3.25
C THR A 110 1.21 -3.20 2.99
N PRO A 111 1.14 -4.13 2.03
CA PRO A 111 2.31 -4.88 1.58
C PRO A 111 3.23 -4.02 0.69
N ILE A 112 4.54 -4.22 0.80
CA ILE A 112 5.49 -3.65 -0.16
C ILE A 112 5.27 -4.28 -1.53
N GLN A 113 4.98 -3.45 -2.53
CA GLN A 113 4.65 -3.91 -3.88
C GLN A 113 5.87 -4.27 -4.73
N GLU A 114 6.96 -3.51 -4.63
CA GLU A 114 8.15 -3.70 -5.47
C GLU A 114 9.36 -3.02 -4.83
N TYR A 115 10.55 -3.56 -5.09
CA TYR A 115 11.81 -2.90 -4.79
C TYR A 115 12.49 -2.44 -6.09
N TYR A 116 13.20 -1.32 -5.98
CA TYR A 116 14.07 -0.80 -7.02
C TYR A 116 15.48 -0.66 -6.45
N ILE A 117 16.49 -0.95 -7.29
CA ILE A 117 17.89 -0.78 -6.94
C ILE A 117 18.56 0.20 -7.89
N SER A 118 19.50 0.99 -7.40
CA SER A 118 20.38 1.84 -8.19
C SER A 118 21.78 1.85 -7.59
N ILE A 119 22.78 2.18 -8.40
CA ILE A 119 24.19 2.25 -7.98
C ILE A 119 24.78 3.57 -8.46
N GLY A 120 25.51 4.24 -7.58
CA GLY A 120 26.29 5.41 -7.95
C GLY A 120 27.48 5.67 -7.05
N THR A 121 28.28 6.65 -7.45
CA THR A 121 29.54 7.01 -6.79
C THR A 121 29.37 7.96 -5.61
N CYS A 122 28.13 8.35 -5.31
CA CYS A 122 27.77 9.23 -4.19
C CYS A 122 26.37 8.89 -3.70
N LYS A 123 26.04 9.37 -2.48
CA LYS A 123 24.70 9.17 -1.90
C LYS A 123 23.63 9.72 -2.85
N ALA A 124 22.66 8.87 -3.20
CA ALA A 124 21.57 9.16 -4.14
C ALA A 124 22.00 9.48 -5.59
N CYS A 125 23.23 9.15 -5.96
CA CYS A 125 23.67 9.21 -7.35
C CYS A 125 23.37 7.87 -8.03
N GLU A 126 23.04 7.93 -9.32
CA GLU A 126 22.58 6.77 -10.12
C GLU A 126 23.50 6.54 -11.33
N ASN A 127 24.73 7.06 -11.28
CA ASN A 127 25.63 7.17 -12.42
C ASN A 127 26.38 5.87 -12.80
N ILE A 128 26.15 4.77 -12.07
CA ILE A 128 26.69 3.43 -12.42
C ILE A 128 25.56 2.53 -12.91
N LEU A 129 24.42 2.55 -12.22
CA LEU A 129 23.22 1.80 -12.58
C LEU A 129 21.99 2.65 -12.22
N ASP A 130 21.20 3.01 -13.23
CA ASP A 130 19.88 3.64 -13.05
C ASP A 130 18.91 2.67 -12.34
N TYR A 131 17.80 3.19 -11.80
CA TYR A 131 16.80 2.34 -11.12
C TYR A 131 16.38 1.14 -11.95
N GLN A 132 16.61 -0.05 -11.40
CA GLN A 132 16.15 -1.32 -11.95
C GLN A 132 15.13 -1.95 -11.00
N PRO A 133 13.96 -2.38 -11.51
CA PRO A 133 13.02 -3.17 -10.72
C PRO A 133 13.62 -4.54 -10.43
N VAL A 134 13.50 -4.99 -9.19
CA VAL A 134 13.90 -6.34 -8.76
C VAL A 134 12.71 -7.20 -8.30
N GLY A 135 11.50 -6.64 -8.38
CA GLY A 135 10.25 -7.30 -8.02
C GLY A 135 10.02 -7.39 -6.50
N ILE A 136 9.13 -8.30 -6.10
CA ILE A 136 8.85 -8.62 -4.69
C ILE A 136 9.86 -9.66 -4.22
N VAL A 137 10.70 -9.30 -3.25
CA VAL A 137 11.51 -10.28 -2.53
C VAL A 137 10.66 -10.84 -1.41
N TYR A 138 10.02 -11.99 -1.63
CA TYR A 138 9.35 -12.74 -0.55
C TYR A 138 10.43 -13.26 0.42
N GLY A 139 10.65 -12.53 1.51
CA GLY A 139 11.60 -12.86 2.55
C GLY A 139 10.92 -13.46 3.79
N LYS A 140 10.61 -14.77 3.70
CA LYS A 140 10.02 -15.71 4.69
C LYS A 140 8.51 -15.91 4.67
#